data_AF-A0A0F9FR23-F1
#
_entry.id   AF-A0A0F9FR23-F1
#
_cell.length_a   1.000
_cell.length_b   1.000
_cell.length_c   1.000
_cell.angle_alpha   90.00
_cell.angle_beta   90.00
_cell.angle_gamma   90.00
#
_symmetry.space_group_name_H-M   'P 1'
#
loop_
_entity.id
_entity.type
_entity.pdbx_description
1 polymer ?
#
loop_
_entity_poly.entity_id
_entity_poly.type
_entity_poly.pdbx_seq_one_letter_code
_entity_poly.pdbx_strand_id
1 'polypeptide(L)'
;MTKLGNTELLQYGIYEEEVDLRIHIAYKVKKIYIYEREEAIKILQHHPTRSSYQEVNGAKTETARGHIVPVEIGLFGIQGLIDINIRKSILEKNWCEQTDDESIKGERAVNIVREMLEKGVIQLYLPEQFKVRAKHEGDLDMQLKGKDIILIPEQPSIQVKCDYMAGSRALGGTGNLYIQTHECNPHGKH
;
A
#
# COMPACT_ATOMS: atom_id res chain seq x y z
N MET A 1 -1.22 32.65 11.32
CA MET A 1 -2.34 31.72 11.06
C MET A 1 -1.95 30.86 9.88
N THR A 2 -1.76 29.56 10.07
CA THR A 2 -1.44 28.62 8.99
C THR A 2 -2.70 28.43 8.15
N LYS A 3 -2.62 28.72 6.85
CA LYS A 3 -3.75 28.56 5.92
C LYS A 3 -4.05 27.05 5.82
N LEU A 4 -5.25 26.62 6.20
CA LEU A 4 -5.68 25.23 6.04
C LEU A 4 -5.71 24.88 4.55
N GLY A 5 -5.27 23.67 4.21
CA GLY A 5 -5.46 23.05 2.90
C GLY A 5 -6.90 22.58 2.71
N ASN A 6 -7.11 21.64 1.79
CA ASN A 6 -8.44 21.08 1.56
C ASN A 6 -8.88 20.21 2.75
N THR A 7 -10.03 20.52 3.34
CA THR A 7 -10.65 19.75 4.43
C THR A 7 -11.89 18.98 3.98
N GLU A 8 -12.32 19.18 2.73
CA GLU A 8 -13.38 18.40 2.11
C GLU A 8 -12.84 17.03 1.70
N LEU A 9 -13.50 15.97 2.15
CA LEU A 9 -13.19 14.61 1.69
C LEU A 9 -13.57 14.47 0.23
N LEU A 10 -12.56 14.30 -0.61
CA LEU A 10 -12.76 13.98 -2.01
C LEU A 10 -12.78 12.46 -2.15
N GLN A 11 -13.61 11.97 -3.07
CA GLN A 11 -13.54 10.57 -3.49
C GLN A 11 -12.23 10.37 -4.22
N TYR A 12 -11.24 9.87 -3.48
CA TYR A 12 -9.87 9.66 -3.90
C TYR A 12 -9.30 8.53 -3.03
N GLY A 13 -8.55 7.61 -3.63
CA GLY A 13 -8.17 6.35 -3.02
C GLY A 13 -8.42 5.19 -3.96
N ILE A 14 -8.84 4.04 -3.43
CA ILE A 14 -8.87 2.77 -4.20
C ILE A 14 -9.71 2.83 -5.49
N TYR A 15 -10.71 3.72 -5.59
CA TYR A 15 -11.53 3.86 -6.79
C TYR A 15 -10.86 4.66 -7.91
N GLU A 16 -10.06 5.68 -7.57
CA GLU A 16 -9.45 6.61 -8.55
C GLU A 16 -7.98 6.26 -8.85
N GLU A 17 -7.30 5.56 -7.95
CA GLU A 17 -5.91 5.16 -8.15
C GLU A 17 -5.83 4.07 -9.24
N GLU A 18 -5.28 4.41 -10.41
CA GLU A 18 -5.05 3.49 -11.54
C GLU A 18 -3.86 2.56 -11.27
N VAL A 19 -3.99 1.72 -10.23
CA VAL A 19 -2.98 0.72 -9.87
C VAL A 19 -3.50 -0.70 -10.00
N ASP A 20 -2.68 -1.57 -10.56
CA ASP A 20 -3.00 -3.00 -10.68
C ASP A 20 -2.95 -3.67 -9.31
N LEU A 21 -1.88 -3.40 -8.55
CA LEU A 21 -1.61 -4.01 -7.26
C LEU A 21 -1.51 -2.98 -6.15
N ARG A 22 -2.10 -3.31 -5.01
CA ARG A 22 -1.89 -2.58 -3.76
C ARG A 22 -1.11 -3.43 -2.77
N ILE A 23 -0.13 -2.80 -2.15
CA ILE A 23 0.76 -3.41 -1.18
C ILE A 23 0.62 -2.67 0.14
N HIS A 24 0.11 -3.36 1.17
CA HIS A 24 -0.03 -2.83 2.51
C HIS A 24 1.10 -3.31 3.42
N ILE A 25 1.88 -2.38 3.96
CA ILE A 25 2.92 -2.66 4.95
C ILE A 25 2.33 -2.55 6.35
N ALA A 26 2.46 -3.63 7.11
CA ALA A 26 2.03 -3.72 8.50
C ALA A 26 3.22 -3.98 9.41
N TYR A 27 3.81 -2.88 9.92
CA TYR A 27 5.02 -2.91 10.74
C TYR A 27 4.86 -3.72 12.03
N LYS A 28 3.72 -3.57 12.72
CA LYS A 28 3.47 -4.26 13.99
C LYS A 28 3.58 -5.78 13.87
N VAL A 29 2.99 -6.33 12.80
CA VAL A 29 2.98 -7.77 12.53
C VAL A 29 4.09 -8.21 11.59
N LYS A 30 4.93 -7.28 11.11
CA LYS A 30 6.08 -7.52 10.22
C LYS A 30 5.72 -8.19 8.90
N LYS A 31 4.56 -7.84 8.33
CA LYS A 31 4.04 -8.43 7.09
C LYS A 31 3.76 -7.40 6.01
N ILE A 32 3.78 -7.90 4.79
CA ILE A 32 3.26 -7.26 3.58
C ILE A 32 1.99 -7.98 3.16
N TYR A 33 0.95 -7.23 2.82
CA TYR A 33 -0.28 -7.74 2.23
C TYR A 33 -0.41 -7.23 0.80
N ILE A 34 -0.54 -8.12 -0.17
CA ILE A 34 -0.60 -7.78 -1.59
C ILE A 34 -1.92 -8.27 -2.16
N TYR A 35 -2.60 -7.41 -2.91
CA TYR A 35 -3.86 -7.76 -3.55
C TYR A 35 -4.08 -6.92 -4.81
N GLU A 36 -4.89 -7.45 -5.71
CA GLU A 36 -5.38 -6.73 -6.88
C GLU A 36 -6.39 -5.65 -6.45
N ARG A 37 -6.28 -4.47 -7.04
CA ARG A 37 -7.22 -3.36 -6.77
C ARG A 37 -8.67 -3.77 -7.02
N GLU A 38 -8.94 -4.47 -8.11
CA GLU A 38 -10.28 -4.91 -8.48
C GLU A 38 -10.89 -5.85 -7.45
N GLU A 39 -10.10 -6.78 -6.90
CA GLU A 39 -10.57 -7.68 -5.84
C GLU A 39 -10.87 -6.93 -4.55
N ALA A 40 -10.09 -5.90 -4.21
CA ALA A 40 -10.43 -5.03 -3.10
C ALA A 40 -11.74 -4.30 -3.34
N ILE A 41 -11.94 -3.70 -4.53
CA ILE A 41 -13.16 -2.96 -4.87
C ILE A 41 -14.42 -3.82 -4.72
N LYS A 42 -14.38 -5.06 -5.24
CA LYS A 42 -15.50 -6.01 -5.19
C LYS A 42 -16.00 -6.26 -3.77
N ILE A 43 -15.11 -6.28 -2.79
CA ILE A 43 -15.49 -6.60 -1.41
C ILE A 43 -15.98 -5.38 -0.62
N LEU A 44 -15.66 -4.13 -1.02
CA LEU A 44 -15.92 -2.94 -0.18
C LEU A 44 -17.40 -2.76 0.13
N GLN A 45 -18.27 -3.09 -0.83
CA GLN A 45 -19.74 -3.04 -0.67
C GLN A 45 -20.28 -3.90 0.49
N HIS A 46 -19.50 -4.90 0.94
CA HIS A 46 -19.88 -5.80 2.03
C HIS A 46 -19.33 -5.38 3.39
N HIS A 47 -18.50 -4.33 3.45
CA HIS A 47 -17.82 -3.90 4.66
C HIS A 47 -18.29 -2.53 5.15
N PRO A 48 -18.35 -2.32 6.48
CA PRO A 48 -18.73 -1.04 7.04
C PRO A 48 -17.68 0.02 6.72
N THR A 49 -18.16 1.20 6.38
CA THR A 49 -17.33 2.40 6.23
C THR A 49 -16.92 2.94 7.60
N ARG A 50 -15.67 3.39 7.72
CA ARG A 50 -15.06 3.97 8.91
C ARG A 50 -14.31 5.24 8.52
N SER A 51 -14.30 6.19 9.44
CA SER A 51 -13.61 7.46 9.30
C SER A 51 -12.32 7.46 10.10
N SER A 52 -11.27 8.03 9.52
CA SER A 52 -10.01 8.37 10.18
C SER A 52 -9.99 9.87 10.46
N TYR A 53 -9.37 10.24 11.58
CA TYR A 53 -9.33 11.62 12.05
C TYR A 53 -7.91 12.00 12.44
N GLN A 54 -7.54 13.24 12.18
CA GLN A 54 -6.31 13.85 12.69
C GLN A 54 -6.62 15.18 13.35
N GLU A 55 -5.77 15.58 14.30
CA GLU A 55 -5.87 16.89 14.91
C GLU A 55 -5.19 17.94 14.02
N VAL A 56 -5.98 18.90 13.54
CA VAL A 56 -5.51 20.00 12.68
C VAL A 56 -5.89 21.30 13.36
N ASN A 57 -4.88 22.09 13.74
CA ASN A 57 -5.05 23.36 14.46
C ASN A 57 -5.94 23.24 15.73
N GLY A 58 -5.79 22.15 16.50
CA GLY A 58 -6.55 21.94 17.74
C GLY A 58 -7.97 21.41 17.55
N ALA A 59 -8.39 21.15 16.31
CA ALA A 59 -9.68 20.54 16.00
C ALA A 59 -9.49 19.14 15.41
N LYS A 60 -10.35 18.19 15.81
CA LYS A 60 -10.39 16.85 15.22
C LYS A 60 -11.08 16.92 13.86
N THR A 61 -10.30 16.78 12.80
CA THR A 61 -10.76 16.83 11.41
C THR A 61 -10.80 15.42 10.83
N GLU A 62 -11.88 15.08 10.13
CA GLU A 62 -11.95 13.82 9.36
C GLU A 62 -11.00 13.94 8.17
N THR A 63 -9.99 13.07 8.09
CA THR A 63 -8.95 13.15 7.06
C THR A 63 -9.04 12.05 6.02
N ALA A 64 -9.69 10.94 6.35
CA ALA A 64 -9.94 9.87 5.40
C ALA A 64 -11.19 9.08 5.77
N ARG A 65 -11.77 8.43 4.77
CA ARG A 65 -12.86 7.47 4.92
C ARG A 65 -12.54 6.21 4.13
N GLY A 66 -12.93 5.06 4.64
CA GLY A 66 -12.57 3.78 4.03
C GLY A 66 -13.30 2.60 4.67
N HIS A 67 -12.95 1.39 4.27
CA HIS A 67 -13.55 0.16 4.78
C HIS A 67 -12.55 -0.64 5.59
N ILE A 68 -13.03 -1.33 6.62
CA ILE A 68 -12.23 -2.26 7.42
C ILE A 68 -12.46 -3.67 6.87
N VAL A 69 -11.41 -4.23 6.30
CA VAL A 69 -11.45 -5.51 5.59
C VAL A 69 -10.59 -6.53 6.32
N PRO A 70 -11.16 -7.66 6.79
CA PRO A 70 -10.40 -8.71 7.46
C PRO A 70 -9.25 -9.25 6.61
N VAL A 71 -8.09 -9.51 7.23
CA VAL A 71 -6.97 -10.21 6.56
C VAL A 71 -7.03 -11.72 6.67
N GLU A 72 -7.84 -12.25 7.60
CA GLU A 72 -7.97 -13.69 7.80
C GLU A 72 -8.93 -14.27 6.76
N ILE A 73 -8.47 -15.31 6.04
CA ILE A 73 -9.15 -15.88 4.88
C ILE A 73 -10.54 -16.42 5.27
N GLY A 74 -11.57 -15.93 4.57
CA GLY A 74 -12.97 -16.31 4.71
C GLY A 74 -13.81 -15.61 3.62
N LEU A 75 -15.14 -15.80 3.62
CA LEU A 75 -16.05 -15.24 2.61
C LEU A 75 -16.09 -13.70 2.55
N PHE A 76 -15.42 -13.02 3.49
CA PHE A 76 -15.42 -11.56 3.66
C PHE A 76 -14.02 -10.96 3.62
N GLY A 77 -13.02 -11.67 3.05
CA GLY A 77 -11.67 -11.15 2.82
C GLY A 77 -11.46 -10.79 1.34
N ILE A 78 -10.35 -10.11 1.04
CA ILE A 78 -9.95 -9.87 -0.36
C ILE A 78 -9.55 -11.20 -0.99
N GLN A 79 -10.17 -11.56 -2.11
CA GLN A 79 -9.80 -12.77 -2.84
C GLN A 79 -8.38 -12.64 -3.39
N GLY A 80 -7.57 -13.70 -3.26
CA GLY A 80 -6.19 -13.68 -3.72
C GLY A 80 -5.25 -12.81 -2.88
N LEU A 81 -5.65 -12.40 -1.66
CA LEU A 81 -4.78 -11.71 -0.72
C LEU A 81 -3.53 -12.56 -0.41
N ILE A 82 -2.36 -12.03 -0.75
CA ILE A 82 -1.08 -12.64 -0.44
C ILE A 82 -0.52 -11.95 0.80
N ASP A 83 -0.13 -12.72 1.82
CA ASP A 83 0.61 -12.20 2.97
C ASP A 83 2.03 -12.76 3.02
N ILE A 84 3.03 -11.87 3.15
CA ILE A 84 4.46 -12.21 3.12
C ILE A 84 5.13 -11.64 4.35
N ASN A 85 5.94 -12.45 5.04
CA ASN A 85 6.80 -11.94 6.10
C ASN A 85 7.91 -11.04 5.53
N ILE A 86 8.09 -9.85 6.10
CA ILE A 86 9.20 -8.96 5.73
C ILE A 86 10.50 -9.60 6.21
N ARG A 87 11.49 -9.71 5.33
CA ARG A 87 12.81 -10.26 5.69
C ARG A 87 13.43 -9.41 6.79
N LYS A 88 13.93 -10.06 7.85
CA LYS A 88 14.50 -9.42 9.04
C LYS A 88 15.51 -8.32 8.69
N SER A 89 16.45 -8.58 7.79
CA SER A 89 17.47 -7.60 7.39
C SER A 89 16.90 -6.36 6.68
N ILE A 90 15.86 -6.53 5.85
CA ILE A 90 15.18 -5.41 5.17
C ILE A 90 14.38 -4.60 6.18
N LEU A 91 13.70 -5.30 7.10
CA LEU A 91 12.90 -4.70 8.15
C LEU A 91 13.75 -3.88 9.10
N GLU A 92 14.89 -4.40 9.57
CA GLU A 92 15.78 -3.70 10.51
C GLU A 92 16.35 -2.41 9.90
N LYS A 93 16.68 -2.43 8.60
CA LYS A 93 17.19 -1.25 7.87
C LYS A 93 16.11 -0.16 7.67
N ASN A 94 14.85 -0.57 7.56
CA ASN A 94 13.72 0.29 7.22
C ASN A 94 12.65 0.31 8.31
N TRP A 95 13.05 0.08 9.56
CA TRP A 95 12.14 0.05 10.69
C TRP A 95 11.57 1.45 10.94
N CYS A 96 10.31 1.48 11.35
CA CYS A 96 9.62 2.67 11.81
C CYS A 96 8.93 2.40 13.14
N GLU A 97 8.87 3.41 13.98
CA GLU A 97 8.05 3.43 15.19
C GLU A 97 6.63 3.91 14.89
N GLN A 98 5.69 3.53 15.76
CA GLN A 98 4.29 3.98 15.60
C GLN A 98 4.16 5.50 15.68
N THR A 99 5.04 6.15 16.43
CA THR A 99 5.07 7.60 16.66
C THR A 99 5.80 8.38 15.57
N ASP A 100 6.40 7.71 14.59
CA ASP A 100 7.08 8.40 13.48
C ASP A 100 6.07 9.18 12.61
N ASP A 101 6.57 10.21 11.94
CA ASP A 101 5.80 10.98 10.97
C ASP A 101 5.28 10.08 9.84
N GLU A 102 4.06 10.33 9.37
CA GLU A 102 3.44 9.54 8.29
C GLU A 102 4.26 9.57 7.00
N SER A 103 4.96 10.67 6.71
CA SER A 103 5.85 10.79 5.54
C SER A 103 7.04 9.83 5.66
N ILE A 104 7.64 9.73 6.86
CA ILE A 104 8.77 8.83 7.11
C ILE A 104 8.30 7.37 7.00
N LYS A 105 7.16 7.03 7.61
CA LYS A 105 6.57 5.69 7.50
C LYS A 105 6.30 5.31 6.04
N GLY A 106 5.75 6.24 5.26
CA GLY A 106 5.51 6.05 3.83
C GLY A 106 6.79 5.77 3.04
N GLU A 107 7.82 6.59 3.23
CA GLU A 107 9.12 6.40 2.57
C GLU A 107 9.74 5.04 2.91
N ARG A 108 9.73 4.66 4.20
CA ARG A 108 10.30 3.38 4.66
C ARG A 108 9.49 2.18 4.15
N ALA A 109 8.18 2.29 4.09
CA ALA A 109 7.31 1.27 3.50
C ALA A 109 7.66 1.03 2.02
N VAL A 110 7.83 2.10 1.25
CA VAL A 110 8.26 2.02 -0.17
C VAL A 110 9.63 1.36 -0.29
N ASN A 111 10.58 1.72 0.57
CA ASN A 111 11.91 1.11 0.58
C ASN A 111 11.88 -0.40 0.86
N ILE A 112 11.03 -0.86 1.78
CA ILE A 112 10.82 -2.29 2.05
C ILE A 112 10.33 -3.01 0.79
N VAL A 113 9.29 -2.48 0.14
CA VAL A 113 8.71 -3.08 -1.07
C VAL A 113 9.74 -3.15 -2.19
N ARG A 114 10.46 -2.04 -2.43
CA ARG A 114 11.53 -1.97 -3.44
C ARG A 114 12.60 -3.04 -3.20
N GLU A 115 13.16 -3.12 -1.99
CA GLU A 115 14.20 -4.11 -1.69
C GLU A 115 13.68 -5.56 -1.79
N MET A 116 12.41 -5.80 -1.44
CA MET A 116 11.79 -7.12 -1.58
C MET A 116 11.51 -7.50 -3.04
N LEU A 117 11.18 -6.52 -3.89
CA LEU A 117 11.05 -6.71 -5.35
C LEU A 117 12.42 -6.98 -5.99
N GLU A 118 13.43 -6.16 -5.69
CA GLU A 118 14.80 -6.31 -6.20
C GLU A 118 15.41 -7.67 -5.85
N LYS A 119 15.12 -8.18 -4.64
CA LYS A 119 15.56 -9.51 -4.19
C LYS A 119 14.66 -10.65 -4.67
N GLY A 120 13.66 -10.35 -5.52
CA GLY A 120 12.74 -11.33 -6.09
C GLY A 120 11.77 -11.96 -5.10
N VAL A 121 11.65 -11.44 -3.87
CA VAL A 121 10.83 -12.08 -2.81
C VAL A 121 9.35 -11.99 -3.15
N ILE A 122 8.88 -10.81 -3.54
CA ILE A 122 7.49 -10.59 -3.94
C ILE A 122 7.17 -11.34 -5.24
N GLN A 123 8.12 -11.40 -6.17
CA GLN A 123 7.98 -12.08 -7.47
C GLN A 123 7.65 -13.57 -7.36
N LEU A 124 8.03 -14.22 -6.25
CA LEU A 124 7.72 -15.63 -6.01
C LEU A 124 6.24 -15.90 -5.74
N TYR A 125 5.50 -14.88 -5.26
CA TYR A 125 4.11 -15.03 -4.84
C TYR A 125 3.13 -14.40 -5.83
N LEU A 126 3.59 -13.45 -6.66
CA LEU A 126 2.73 -12.82 -7.65
C LEU A 126 2.34 -13.82 -8.76
N PRO A 127 1.07 -13.79 -9.20
CA PRO A 127 0.66 -14.45 -10.44
C PRO A 127 1.55 -14.02 -11.62
N GLU A 128 1.75 -14.90 -12.61
CA GLU A 128 2.67 -14.67 -13.74
C GLU A 128 2.43 -13.34 -14.47
N GLN A 129 1.17 -12.92 -14.61
CA GLN A 129 0.81 -11.66 -15.27
C GLN A 129 1.30 -10.41 -14.51
N PHE A 130 1.58 -10.52 -13.21
CA PHE A 130 2.09 -9.44 -12.37
C PHE A 130 3.58 -9.56 -12.05
N LYS A 131 4.27 -10.57 -12.60
CA LYS A 131 5.70 -10.72 -12.35
C LYS A 131 6.48 -9.63 -13.08
N VAL A 132 7.18 -8.81 -12.31
CA VAL A 132 8.09 -7.79 -12.85
C VAL A 132 9.39 -8.49 -13.24
N ARG A 133 9.68 -8.53 -14.54
CA ARG A 133 10.99 -9.00 -15.02
C ARG A 133 12.02 -7.92 -14.73
N ALA A 134 12.93 -8.18 -13.79
CA ALA A 134 14.06 -7.31 -13.54
C ALA A 134 14.91 -7.20 -14.82
N LYS A 135 15.01 -5.99 -15.39
CA LYS A 135 16.09 -5.65 -16.32
C LYS A 135 17.31 -5.30 -15.49
N HIS A 136 18.39 -6.07 -15.65
CA HIS A 136 19.68 -5.71 -15.07
C HIS A 136 20.38 -4.67 -15.96
N GLU A 137 21.04 -3.75 -15.27
CA GLU A 137 22.02 -2.76 -15.74
C GLU A 137 21.49 -1.63 -16.62
N GLY A 138 21.45 -0.42 -16.03
CA GLY A 138 21.55 0.82 -16.79
C GLY A 138 20.46 1.84 -16.51
N ASP A 139 19.19 1.45 -16.57
CA ASP A 139 18.21 2.41 -17.09
C ASP A 139 16.93 2.52 -16.30
N LEU A 140 16.89 3.56 -15.47
CA LEU A 140 15.72 4.43 -15.40
C LEU A 140 15.65 5.39 -16.60
N ASP A 141 16.62 5.37 -17.54
CA ASP A 141 16.55 6.15 -18.78
C ASP A 141 17.59 5.74 -19.86
N MET A 142 17.39 4.65 -20.62
CA MET A 142 18.09 4.44 -21.90
C MET A 142 17.42 3.35 -22.75
N GLN A 143 16.74 3.79 -23.80
CA GLN A 143 16.68 3.01 -25.03
C GLN A 143 17.99 3.21 -25.79
N LEU A 144 18.65 2.14 -26.26
CA LEU A 144 18.95 1.90 -27.68
C LEU A 144 19.97 0.76 -27.92
N LYS A 145 19.61 -0.05 -28.94
CA LYS A 145 20.44 -0.86 -29.86
C LYS A 145 20.88 -2.27 -29.47
N GLY A 146 20.14 -3.23 -30.05
CA GLY A 146 20.63 -4.55 -30.42
C GLY A 146 19.47 -5.49 -30.76
N LYS A 147 19.06 -5.52 -32.04
CA LYS A 147 18.07 -6.42 -32.68
C LYS A 147 17.33 -7.39 -31.75
N ASP A 148 16.23 -6.92 -31.18
CA ASP A 148 14.95 -7.63 -30.97
C ASP A 148 14.01 -6.66 -30.24
N ILE A 149 12.83 -6.38 -30.82
CA ILE A 149 11.78 -5.62 -30.13
C ILE A 149 11.11 -6.60 -29.16
N ILE A 150 11.62 -6.69 -27.94
CA ILE A 150 10.88 -7.31 -26.85
C ILE A 150 9.82 -6.30 -26.44
N LEU A 151 8.58 -6.51 -26.90
CA LEU A 151 7.41 -5.89 -26.29
C LEU A 151 7.34 -6.43 -24.85
N ILE A 152 7.88 -5.68 -23.90
CA ILE A 152 7.68 -5.97 -22.48
C ILE A 152 6.22 -5.60 -22.23
N PRO A 153 5.33 -6.53 -21.82
CA PRO A 153 4.00 -6.16 -21.40
C PRO A 153 4.12 -5.08 -20.32
N GLU A 154 3.18 -4.12 -20.33
CA GLU A 154 3.13 -3.02 -19.37
C GLU A 154 3.39 -3.58 -17.96
N GLN A 155 4.42 -3.04 -17.28
CA GLN A 155 4.73 -3.49 -15.94
C GLN A 155 3.56 -3.11 -15.03
N PRO A 156 3.17 -3.99 -14.09
CA PRO A 156 2.05 -3.68 -13.23
C PRO A 156 2.34 -2.47 -12.37
N SER A 157 1.39 -1.54 -12.31
CA SER A 157 1.47 -0.37 -11.46
C SER A 157 1.19 -0.78 -10.00
N ILE A 158 2.09 -0.37 -9.09
CA ILE A 158 2.05 -0.76 -7.67
C ILE A 158 1.84 0.49 -6.82
N GLN A 159 0.87 0.43 -5.92
CA GLN A 159 0.76 1.40 -4.84
C GLN A 159 1.13 0.78 -3.49
N VAL A 160 1.97 1.48 -2.73
CA VAL A 160 2.32 1.10 -1.37
C VAL A 160 1.54 1.96 -0.37
N LYS A 161 0.85 1.30 0.56
CA LYS A 161 0.23 1.94 1.73
C LYS A 161 0.89 1.41 3.01
N CYS A 162 0.91 2.24 4.04
CA CYS A 162 1.43 1.87 5.35
C CYS A 162 0.30 2.00 6.38
N ASP A 163 0.02 0.90 7.08
CA ASP A 163 -0.84 0.89 8.27
C ASP A 163 -0.10 0.11 9.35
N TYR A 164 0.47 0.85 10.30
CA TYR A 164 1.36 0.30 11.32
C TYR A 164 0.71 -0.88 12.07
N MET A 165 -0.60 -0.78 12.38
CA MET A 165 -1.33 -1.73 13.22
C MET A 165 -2.10 -2.79 12.42
N ALA A 166 -2.14 -2.70 11.09
CA ALA A 166 -2.84 -3.65 10.24
C ALA A 166 -2.38 -5.10 10.44
N GLY A 167 -3.20 -6.04 9.95
CA GLY A 167 -2.85 -7.46 9.87
C GLY A 167 -3.36 -8.32 11.02
N SER A 168 -3.01 -9.61 11.01
CA SER A 168 -3.67 -10.63 11.85
C SER A 168 -3.60 -10.33 13.36
N ARG A 169 -4.72 -10.60 14.06
CA ARG A 169 -4.80 -10.46 15.52
C ARG A 169 -3.88 -11.42 16.25
N ALA A 170 -3.67 -12.61 15.70
CA ALA A 170 -2.77 -13.62 16.27
C ALA A 170 -1.32 -13.11 16.38
N LEU A 171 -0.94 -12.11 15.57
CA LEU A 171 0.38 -11.48 15.56
C LEU A 171 0.39 -10.10 16.24
N GLY A 172 -0.72 -9.69 16.86
CA GLY A 172 -0.86 -8.41 17.55
C GLY A 172 -1.32 -7.24 16.67
N GLY A 173 -1.83 -7.51 15.47
CA GLY A 173 -2.49 -6.50 14.62
C GLY A 173 -3.99 -6.34 14.92
N THR A 174 -4.69 -5.50 14.16
CA THR A 174 -6.13 -5.24 14.33
C THR A 174 -7.04 -6.37 13.83
N GLY A 175 -6.50 -7.28 13.03
CA GLY A 175 -7.22 -8.30 12.25
C GLY A 175 -7.64 -7.84 10.85
N ASN A 176 -7.32 -6.60 10.47
CA ASN A 176 -7.89 -5.98 9.27
C ASN A 176 -6.86 -5.13 8.52
N LEU A 177 -7.20 -4.80 7.26
CA LEU A 177 -6.65 -3.71 6.48
C LEU A 177 -7.68 -2.57 6.44
N TYR A 178 -7.21 -1.33 6.50
CA TYR A 178 -8.03 -0.17 6.20
C TYR A 178 -7.88 0.21 4.72
N ILE A 179 -8.96 0.10 3.93
CA ILE A 179 -8.96 0.44 2.51
C ILE A 179 -9.61 1.80 2.33
N GLN A 180 -8.79 2.82 2.09
CA GLN A 180 -9.23 4.20 1.89
C GLN A 180 -9.98 4.37 0.56
N THR A 181 -11.15 5.03 0.63
CA THR A 181 -12.01 5.41 -0.50
C THR A 181 -12.14 6.92 -0.66
N HIS A 182 -11.92 7.67 0.41
CA HIS A 182 -11.90 9.13 0.40
C HIS A 182 -10.73 9.64 1.25
N GLU A 183 -10.17 10.77 0.87
CA GLU A 183 -9.18 11.49 1.66
C GLU A 183 -9.30 13.00 1.46
N CYS A 184 -8.76 13.75 2.41
CA CYS A 184 -8.49 15.17 2.25
C CYS A 184 -7.07 15.47 2.72
N ASN A 185 -6.50 16.55 2.18
CA ASN A 185 -5.17 17.00 2.56
C ASN A 185 -5.25 18.35 3.29
N PRO A 186 -5.48 18.33 4.61
CA PRO A 186 -5.66 19.54 5.40
C PRO A 186 -4.38 20.41 5.48
N HIS A 187 -3.23 19.89 5.05
CA HIS A 187 -1.95 20.60 5.02
C HIS A 187 -1.55 21.12 3.63
N GLY A 188 -2.32 20.79 2.57
CA GLY A 188 -2.15 21.35 1.23
C GLY A 188 -0.84 20.99 0.50
N LYS A 189 -0.17 19.90 0.89
CA LYS A 189 1.04 19.41 0.21
C LYS A 189 0.65 18.39 -0.87
N HIS A 190 0.53 18.83 -2.12
CA HIS A 190 0.53 17.93 -3.28
C HIS A 190 1.96 17.57 -3.66
#